data_AF-A0A7C2KK04-F1
#
_entry.id   AF-A0A7C2KK04-F1
#
_cell.length_a   1.000
_cell.length_b   1.000
_cell.length_c   1.000
_cell.angle_alpha   90.00
_cell.angle_beta   90.00
_cell.angle_gamma   90.00
#
_symmetry.space_group_name_H-M   'P 1'
#
loop_
_entity.id
_entity.type
_entity.pdbx_description
1 polymer ?
#
loop_
_entity_poly.entity_id
_entity_poly.type
_entity_poly.pdbx_seq_one_letter_code
_entity_poly.pdbx_strand_id
1 'polypeptide(L)'
;MANPTKGEGGLSRPIRHPIQWKTEDYYKEDLIFNELERVFDICHGCRRCFNLCQSFPILFDAIDESDTGELDAVDKQNYWKVVNNCYLCDMCFMTKCPYVPPHEWNIDFPALMLRAKAYKFKNMSVPFRDKMISNTNMMGKMNSLPLIAPVVNAMNRFKPFRWLMDKTMGIAPDAPLPVFDSKPLRKRMTRLDHSHITPQATDQTKGKVVLFSTCYVNHNYPQLGEDLIAVYEHNEIPVRFLDKEEC
;
A
#
# COMPACT_ATOMS: atom_id res chain seq x y z
N MET A 1 -5.31 -35.57 -11.25
CA MET A 1 -5.15 -34.10 -11.21
C MET A 1 -5.96 -33.60 -10.03
N ALA A 2 -5.33 -32.97 -9.04
CA ALA A 2 -6.02 -32.50 -7.83
C ALA A 2 -7.13 -31.52 -8.21
N ASN A 3 -8.28 -31.63 -7.55
CA ASN A 3 -9.44 -30.79 -7.78
C ASN A 3 -9.03 -29.32 -7.51
N PRO A 4 -9.02 -28.41 -8.50
CA PRO A 4 -8.47 -27.06 -8.35
C PRO A 4 -9.21 -26.19 -7.32
N THR A 5 -10.36 -26.65 -6.84
CA THR A 5 -11.19 -26.00 -5.82
C THR A 5 -10.92 -26.47 -4.39
N LYS A 6 -10.04 -27.47 -4.18
CA LYS A 6 -9.77 -28.07 -2.86
C LYS A 6 -8.27 -28.21 -2.53
N GLY A 7 -7.41 -27.41 -3.16
CA GLY A 7 -5.99 -27.34 -2.79
C GLY A 7 -5.76 -26.28 -1.71
N GLU A 8 -4.78 -26.49 -0.83
CA GLU A 8 -4.20 -25.39 -0.07
C GLU A 8 -3.77 -24.29 -1.07
N GLY A 9 -4.32 -23.09 -0.92
CA GLY A 9 -3.98 -21.90 -1.70
C GLY A 9 -2.51 -21.53 -1.57
N GLY A 10 -2.03 -20.66 -2.46
CA GLY A 10 -0.64 -20.18 -2.47
C GLY A 10 0.29 -20.87 -3.46
N LEU A 11 -0.13 -21.96 -4.12
CA LEU A 11 0.60 -22.55 -5.27
C LEU A 11 0.16 -21.95 -6.62
N SER A 12 -1.04 -21.37 -6.67
CA SER A 12 -1.64 -20.76 -7.86
C SER A 12 -1.76 -19.26 -7.66
N ARG A 13 -1.80 -18.49 -8.75
CA ARG A 13 -2.05 -17.04 -8.71
C ARG A 13 -3.37 -16.77 -7.96
N PRO A 14 -3.36 -15.98 -6.86
CA PRO A 14 -4.59 -15.64 -6.15
C PRO A 14 -5.57 -14.87 -7.02
N ILE A 15 -6.86 -15.09 -6.78
CA ILE A 15 -7.93 -14.30 -7.40
C ILE A 15 -8.25 -13.15 -6.45
N ARG A 16 -8.23 -11.91 -6.96
CA ARG A 16 -8.61 -10.72 -6.19
C ARG A 16 -9.94 -10.18 -6.69
N HIS A 17 -10.87 -9.99 -5.76
CA HIS A 17 -12.17 -9.39 -6.05
C HIS A 17 -12.10 -7.86 -6.07
N PRO A 18 -12.93 -7.18 -6.89
CA PRO A 18 -13.01 -5.73 -6.86
C PRO A 18 -13.46 -5.19 -5.50
N ILE A 19 -12.76 -4.18 -4.99
CA ILE A 19 -13.09 -3.51 -3.73
C ILE A 19 -14.41 -2.74 -3.90
N GLN A 20 -15.41 -3.09 -3.09
CA GLN A 20 -16.77 -2.53 -3.16
C GLN A 20 -16.90 -1.19 -2.39
N TRP A 21 -15.91 -0.30 -2.47
CA TRP A 21 -15.83 0.92 -1.65
C TRP A 21 -16.95 1.95 -1.87
N LYS A 22 -17.78 1.76 -2.90
CA LYS A 22 -18.93 2.61 -3.23
C LYS A 22 -20.23 2.14 -2.59
N THR A 23 -20.28 0.93 -2.03
CA THR A 23 -21.48 0.43 -1.37
C THR A 23 -21.56 0.95 0.06
N GLU A 24 -22.78 1.06 0.59
CA GLU A 24 -22.99 1.47 1.98
C GLU A 24 -22.37 0.47 2.95
N ASP A 25 -22.47 -0.82 2.65
CA ASP A 25 -21.94 -1.92 3.45
C ASP A 25 -20.43 -1.81 3.67
N TYR A 26 -19.69 -1.21 2.74
CA TYR A 26 -18.23 -1.09 2.86
C TYR A 26 -17.80 -0.36 4.14
N TYR A 27 -18.61 0.59 4.62
CA TYR A 27 -18.33 1.39 5.83
C TYR A 27 -19.20 1.01 7.03
N LYS A 28 -19.93 -0.12 6.98
CA LYS A 28 -20.70 -0.61 8.13
C LYS A 28 -19.78 -1.30 9.14
N GLU A 29 -19.79 -0.81 10.38
CA GLU A 29 -18.88 -1.24 11.43
C GLU A 29 -19.04 -2.72 11.80
N ASP A 30 -20.27 -3.16 12.03
CA ASP A 30 -20.63 -4.53 12.35
C ASP A 30 -20.13 -5.52 11.29
N LEU A 31 -20.32 -5.19 10.01
CA LEU A 31 -19.83 -6.02 8.89
C LEU A 31 -18.30 -6.04 8.77
N ILE A 32 -17.61 -5.01 9.25
CA ILE A 32 -16.14 -4.98 9.29
C ILE A 32 -15.63 -5.82 10.45
N PHE A 33 -16.19 -5.65 11.65
CA PHE A 33 -15.77 -6.39 12.84
C PHE A 33 -16.08 -7.89 12.72
N ASN A 34 -17.23 -8.27 12.19
CA ASN A 34 -17.55 -9.69 11.94
C ASN A 34 -16.52 -10.33 10.99
N GLU A 35 -16.07 -9.59 9.97
CA GLU A 35 -15.08 -10.10 9.03
C GLU A 35 -13.65 -10.08 9.61
N LEU A 36 -13.32 -9.09 10.45
CA LEU A 36 -12.07 -9.08 11.23
C LEU A 36 -12.01 -10.30 12.14
N GLU A 37 -13.08 -10.58 12.89
CA GLU A 37 -13.18 -11.73 13.78
C GLU A 37 -12.96 -13.03 13.01
N ARG A 38 -13.72 -13.24 11.93
CA ARG A 38 -13.60 -14.44 11.08
C ARG A 38 -12.19 -14.62 10.54
N VAL A 39 -11.57 -13.56 9.99
CA VAL A 39 -10.24 -13.66 9.39
C VAL A 39 -9.16 -13.84 10.46
N PHE A 40 -9.27 -13.15 11.60
CA PHE A 40 -8.30 -13.26 12.69
C PHE A 40 -8.32 -14.64 13.33
N ASP A 41 -9.50 -15.24 13.49
CA ASP A 41 -9.69 -16.60 14.01
C ASP A 41 -9.01 -17.64 13.10
N ILE A 42 -9.26 -17.53 11.79
CA ILE A 42 -8.59 -18.41 10.81
C ILE A 42 -7.07 -18.17 10.77
N CYS A 43 -6.64 -16.91 10.93
CA CYS A 43 -5.22 -16.57 10.99
C CYS A 43 -4.55 -17.18 12.23
N HIS A 44 -5.22 -17.17 13.38
CA HIS A 44 -4.77 -17.81 14.62
C HIS A 44 -4.57 -19.32 14.43
N GLY A 45 -5.44 -19.98 13.66
CA GLY A 45 -5.33 -21.42 13.39
C GLY A 45 -4.09 -21.82 12.57
N CYS A 46 -3.55 -20.97 11.69
CA CYS A 46 -2.42 -21.34 10.82
C CYS A 46 -1.10 -20.61 11.11
N ARG A 47 -1.15 -19.37 11.59
CA ARG A 47 -0.02 -18.48 11.94
C ARG A 47 1.13 -18.36 10.93
N ARG A 48 0.97 -18.79 9.68
CA ARG A 48 2.02 -18.83 8.64
C ARG A 48 2.63 -17.45 8.29
N CYS A 49 1.91 -16.38 8.59
CA CYS A 49 2.28 -15.00 8.21
C CYS A 49 3.07 -14.24 9.28
N PHE A 50 3.38 -14.85 10.43
CA PHE A 50 3.96 -14.17 11.61
C PHE A 50 5.23 -13.35 11.31
N ASN A 51 6.03 -13.75 10.33
CA ASN A 51 7.31 -13.10 10.00
C ASN A 51 7.23 -12.07 8.85
N LEU A 52 6.03 -11.75 8.33
CA LEU A 52 5.90 -10.83 7.21
C LEU A 52 5.82 -9.35 7.61
N CYS A 53 5.07 -9.05 8.68
CA CYS A 53 4.89 -7.70 9.20
C CYS A 53 4.34 -7.75 10.63
N GLN A 54 4.34 -6.59 11.29
CA GLN A 54 3.97 -6.49 12.71
C GLN A 54 2.47 -6.75 13.00
N SER A 55 1.58 -6.75 12.00
CA SER A 55 0.17 -7.09 12.21
C SER A 55 -0.02 -8.48 12.83
N PHE A 56 0.74 -9.47 12.36
CA PHE A 56 0.52 -10.86 12.76
C PHE A 56 1.07 -11.18 14.14
N PRO A 57 2.31 -10.79 14.53
CA PRO A 57 2.75 -10.91 15.92
C PRO A 57 1.80 -10.21 16.88
N ILE A 58 1.38 -8.96 16.61
CA ILE A 58 0.42 -8.25 17.46
C ILE A 58 -0.89 -9.03 17.62
N LEU A 59 -1.40 -9.62 16.55
CA LEU A 59 -2.62 -10.42 16.62
C LEU A 59 -2.41 -11.67 17.48
N PHE A 60 -1.32 -12.40 17.25
CA PHE A 60 -1.07 -13.67 17.92
C PHE A 60 -0.72 -13.47 19.39
N ASP A 61 0.10 -12.48 19.72
CA ASP A 61 0.41 -12.11 21.10
C ASP A 61 -0.86 -11.70 21.84
N ALA A 62 -1.74 -10.90 21.23
CA ALA A 62 -3.01 -10.50 21.85
C ALA A 62 -3.94 -11.69 22.13
N ILE A 63 -3.88 -12.75 21.33
CA ILE A 63 -4.66 -13.98 21.56
C ILE A 63 -3.97 -14.88 22.59
N ASP A 64 -2.66 -15.08 22.49
CA ASP A 64 -1.90 -15.95 23.40
C ASP A 64 -1.90 -15.40 24.84
N GLU A 65 -1.97 -14.08 25.00
CA GLU A 65 -2.08 -13.39 26.29
C GLU A 65 -3.53 -13.25 26.79
N SER A 66 -4.53 -13.73 26.04
CA SER A 66 -5.94 -13.68 26.44
C SER A 66 -6.28 -14.78 27.45
N ASP A 67 -7.37 -14.60 28.21
CA ASP A 67 -7.78 -15.55 29.26
C ASP A 67 -8.09 -16.96 28.72
N THR A 68 -8.58 -17.07 27.48
CA THR A 68 -8.96 -18.34 26.84
C THR A 68 -7.86 -18.89 25.93
N GLY A 69 -6.88 -18.05 25.53
CA GLY A 69 -5.95 -18.38 24.46
C GLY A 69 -6.59 -18.36 23.07
N GLU A 70 -7.82 -17.86 22.95
CA GLU A 70 -8.62 -17.82 21.74
C GLU A 70 -9.05 -16.37 21.43
N LEU A 71 -9.55 -16.14 20.20
CA LEU A 71 -9.91 -14.80 19.74
C LEU A 71 -11.09 -14.18 20.52
N ASP A 72 -11.96 -15.01 21.08
CA ASP A 72 -13.18 -14.60 21.79
C ASP A 72 -12.92 -13.74 23.03
N ALA A 73 -11.78 -13.95 23.70
CA ALA A 73 -11.35 -13.18 24.87
C ALA A 73 -10.50 -11.94 24.51
N VAL A 74 -10.25 -11.67 23.22
CA VAL A 74 -9.46 -10.51 22.81
C VAL A 74 -10.32 -9.26 22.74
N ASP A 75 -9.92 -8.21 23.47
CA ASP A 75 -10.55 -6.89 23.35
C ASP A 75 -10.48 -6.38 21.90
N LYS A 76 -11.65 -6.06 21.33
CA LYS A 76 -11.81 -5.51 19.98
C LYS A 76 -10.96 -4.24 19.74
N GLN A 77 -10.59 -3.50 20.79
CA GLN A 77 -9.66 -2.38 20.67
C GLN A 77 -8.26 -2.81 20.18
N ASN A 78 -7.83 -4.03 20.50
CA ASN A 78 -6.55 -4.57 20.00
C ASN A 78 -6.57 -4.79 18.49
N TYR A 79 -7.75 -4.96 17.88
CA TYR A 79 -7.84 -5.13 16.42
C TYR A 79 -7.31 -3.90 15.69
N TRP A 80 -7.48 -2.71 16.26
CA TRP A 80 -6.91 -1.49 15.67
C TRP A 80 -5.38 -1.50 15.66
N LYS A 81 -4.72 -2.16 16.62
CA LYS A 81 -3.26 -2.33 16.61
C LYS A 81 -2.83 -3.20 15.43
N VAL A 82 -3.55 -4.29 15.17
CA VAL A 82 -3.35 -5.17 14.00
C VAL A 82 -3.57 -4.40 12.70
N VAL A 83 -4.69 -3.69 12.59
CA VAL A 83 -5.07 -2.88 11.42
C VAL A 83 -4.04 -1.79 11.13
N ASN A 84 -3.55 -1.06 12.14
CA ASN A 84 -2.59 0.01 11.96
C ASN A 84 -1.23 -0.51 11.45
N ASN A 85 -0.84 -1.72 11.85
CA ASN A 85 0.44 -2.33 11.48
C ASN A 85 0.43 -3.07 10.14
N CYS A 86 -0.70 -3.06 9.42
CA CYS A 86 -0.74 -3.59 8.06
C CYS A 86 -0.20 -2.54 7.07
N TYR A 87 0.83 -2.91 6.33
CA TYR A 87 1.50 -2.05 5.33
C TYR A 87 0.89 -2.12 3.93
N LEU A 88 -0.17 -2.93 3.73
CA LEU A 88 -0.83 -3.11 2.43
C LEU A 88 0.12 -3.55 1.31
N CYS A 89 1.16 -4.33 1.64
CA CYS A 89 2.15 -4.82 0.68
C CYS A 89 1.73 -6.10 -0.07
N ASP A 90 0.57 -6.66 0.25
CA ASP A 90 -0.01 -7.88 -0.31
C ASP A 90 0.82 -9.17 -0.16
N MET A 91 1.96 -9.16 0.54
CA MET A 91 2.81 -10.35 0.67
C MET A 91 2.08 -11.54 1.32
N CYS A 92 1.25 -11.30 2.34
CA CYS A 92 0.48 -12.37 2.99
C CYS A 92 -0.53 -13.00 2.02
N PHE A 93 -1.19 -12.20 1.20
CA PHE A 93 -2.15 -12.63 0.20
C PHE A 93 -1.49 -13.33 -0.99
N MET A 94 -0.39 -12.76 -1.50
CA MET A 94 0.25 -13.23 -2.73
C MET A 94 1.11 -14.49 -2.53
N THR A 95 1.67 -14.68 -1.33
CA THR A 95 2.77 -15.65 -1.16
C THR A 95 2.66 -16.61 0.02
N LYS A 96 1.79 -16.33 1.02
CA LYS A 96 1.78 -17.12 2.28
C LYS A 96 0.44 -17.73 2.64
N CYS A 97 -0.66 -17.01 2.44
CA CYS A 97 -1.97 -17.45 2.90
C CYS A 97 -2.50 -18.59 2.02
N PRO A 98 -2.79 -19.78 2.59
CA PRO A 98 -3.35 -20.88 1.83
C PRO A 98 -4.86 -20.77 1.64
N TYR A 99 -5.48 -19.71 2.12
CA TYR A 99 -6.93 -19.57 2.19
C TYR A 99 -7.45 -18.40 1.36
N VAL A 100 -6.64 -17.94 0.41
CA VAL A 100 -7.00 -16.89 -0.56
C VAL A 100 -8.01 -17.40 -1.59
N PRO A 101 -8.79 -16.51 -2.24
CA PRO A 101 -9.75 -16.92 -3.26
C PRO A 101 -9.06 -17.70 -4.39
N PRO A 102 -9.65 -18.81 -4.87
CA PRO A 102 -11.04 -19.23 -4.68
C PRO A 102 -11.29 -20.19 -3.51
N HIS A 103 -10.39 -20.30 -2.53
CA HIS A 103 -10.62 -21.13 -1.34
C HIS A 103 -11.91 -20.72 -0.62
N GLU A 104 -12.62 -21.67 -0.01
CA GLU A 104 -13.93 -21.43 0.62
C GLU A 104 -13.92 -20.33 1.71
N TRP A 105 -12.78 -20.17 2.39
CA TRP A 105 -12.58 -19.11 3.39
C TRP A 105 -12.29 -17.72 2.81
N ASN A 106 -11.97 -17.63 1.52
CA ASN A 106 -11.97 -16.39 0.74
C ASN A 106 -11.19 -15.22 1.39
N ILE A 107 -10.01 -15.47 1.94
CA ILE A 107 -9.26 -14.49 2.74
C ILE A 107 -8.49 -13.52 1.84
N ASP A 108 -8.84 -12.23 1.90
CA ASP A 108 -8.01 -11.12 1.40
C ASP A 108 -7.71 -10.17 2.57
N PHE A 109 -6.72 -10.56 3.39
CA PHE A 109 -6.31 -9.81 4.58
C PHE A 109 -5.96 -8.34 4.25
N PRO A 110 -5.14 -8.03 3.23
CA PRO A 110 -4.87 -6.64 2.85
C PRO A 110 -6.13 -5.84 2.49
N ALA A 111 -7.07 -6.41 1.73
CA ALA A 111 -8.31 -5.74 1.38
C ALA A 111 -9.18 -5.45 2.63
N LEU A 112 -9.24 -6.38 3.58
CA LEU A 112 -9.92 -6.17 4.86
C LEU A 112 -9.26 -5.07 5.69
N MET A 113 -7.93 -5.06 5.77
CA MET A 113 -7.19 -4.01 6.47
C MET A 113 -7.42 -2.64 5.82
N LEU A 114 -7.46 -2.57 4.50
CA LEU A 114 -7.80 -1.35 3.76
C LEU A 114 -9.21 -0.88 4.09
N ARG A 115 -10.21 -1.78 4.12
CA ARG A 115 -11.58 -1.47 4.52
C ARG A 115 -11.66 -0.93 5.95
N ALA A 116 -11.00 -1.59 6.90
CA ALA A 116 -10.95 -1.14 8.29
C ALA A 116 -10.27 0.23 8.45
N LYS A 117 -9.14 0.47 7.75
CA LYS A 117 -8.48 1.79 7.72
C LYS A 117 -9.38 2.87 7.13
N ALA A 118 -10.14 2.56 6.07
CA ALA A 118 -11.08 3.49 5.44
C ALA A 118 -12.24 3.86 6.38
N TYR A 119 -12.82 2.87 7.08
CA TYR A 119 -13.81 3.10 8.14
C TYR A 119 -13.25 4.02 9.23
N LYS A 120 -12.08 3.70 9.76
CA LYS A 120 -11.42 4.49 10.80
C LYS A 120 -11.19 5.94 10.35
N PHE A 121 -10.73 6.15 9.12
CA PHE A 121 -10.49 7.49 8.59
C PHE A 121 -11.78 8.32 8.44
N LYS A 122 -12.90 7.65 8.13
CA LYS A 122 -14.20 8.30 7.95
C LYS A 122 -14.92 8.59 9.28
N ASN A 123 -14.88 7.64 10.21
CA ASN A 123 -15.77 7.63 11.37
C ASN A 123 -15.07 7.87 12.72
N MET A 124 -13.73 7.80 12.78
CA MET A 124 -12.97 7.95 14.02
C MET A 124 -12.05 9.17 13.97
N SER A 125 -11.51 9.55 15.14
CA SER A 125 -10.47 10.56 15.20
C SER A 125 -9.14 10.00 14.66
N VAL A 126 -8.63 10.63 13.60
CA VAL A 126 -7.32 10.33 13.02
C VAL A 126 -6.37 11.49 13.31
N PRO A 127 -5.16 11.22 13.87
CA PRO A 127 -4.17 12.25 14.14
C PRO A 127 -3.81 13.07 12.90
N PHE A 128 -3.49 14.34 13.08
CA PHE A 128 -3.08 15.22 11.98
C PHE A 128 -1.87 14.68 11.20
N ARG A 129 -0.87 14.12 11.91
CA ARG A 129 0.28 13.45 11.28
C ARG A 129 -0.20 12.44 10.24
N ASP A 130 -1.07 11.52 10.64
CA ASP A 130 -1.51 10.41 9.78
C ASP A 130 -2.22 10.93 8.54
N LYS A 131 -3.11 11.93 8.68
CA LYS A 131 -3.78 12.60 7.55
C LYS A 131 -2.80 13.26 6.58
N MET A 132 -1.75 13.88 7.11
CA MET A 132 -0.76 14.58 6.32
C MET A 132 0.16 13.60 5.57
N ILE A 133 0.71 12.59 6.25
CA ILE A 133 1.63 11.62 5.63
C ILE A 133 0.92 10.64 4.68
N SER A 134 -0.37 10.33 4.92
CA SER A 134 -1.14 9.45 4.03
C SER A 134 -1.57 10.16 2.74
N ASN A 135 -1.60 11.50 2.72
CA ASN A 135 -1.91 12.28 1.53
C ASN A 135 -0.63 12.53 0.69
N THR A 136 -0.15 11.45 0.09
CA THR A 136 1.11 11.46 -0.67
C THR A 136 1.09 12.40 -1.87
N ASN A 137 -0.07 12.56 -2.53
CA ASN A 137 -0.23 13.50 -3.63
C ASN A 137 -0.07 14.96 -3.18
N MET A 138 -0.72 15.39 -2.09
CA MET A 138 -0.55 16.73 -1.53
C MET A 138 0.91 16.95 -1.10
N MET A 139 1.48 15.99 -0.35
CA MET A 139 2.85 16.06 0.14
C MET A 139 3.86 16.15 -1.01
N GLY A 140 3.69 15.34 -2.05
CA GLY A 140 4.50 15.38 -3.26
C GLY A 140 4.41 16.72 -3.95
N LYS A 141 3.20 17.19 -4.28
CA LYS A 141 2.97 18.47 -4.99
C LYS A 141 3.55 19.68 -4.24
N MET A 142 3.42 19.73 -2.91
CA MET A 142 3.91 20.83 -2.09
C MET A 142 5.44 20.76 -1.88
N ASN A 143 5.94 19.62 -1.43
CA ASN A 143 7.35 19.49 -1.04
C ASN A 143 8.29 19.34 -2.23
N SER A 144 7.79 19.02 -3.43
CA SER A 144 8.59 18.96 -4.66
C SER A 144 8.69 20.31 -5.40
N LEU A 145 8.24 21.42 -4.81
CA LEU A 145 8.37 22.74 -5.44
C LEU A 145 9.84 23.20 -5.43
N PRO A 146 10.34 23.88 -6.49
CA PRO A 146 11.76 24.18 -6.63
C PRO A 146 12.43 24.90 -5.45
N LEU A 147 11.70 25.81 -4.80
CA LEU A 147 12.20 26.56 -3.64
C LEU A 147 11.90 25.87 -2.30
N ILE A 148 11.02 24.86 -2.29
CA ILE A 148 10.58 24.18 -1.08
C ILE A 148 11.39 22.89 -0.86
N ALA A 149 11.61 22.10 -1.92
CA ALA A 149 12.30 20.81 -1.82
C ALA A 149 13.68 20.92 -1.15
N PRO A 150 14.56 21.88 -1.52
CA PRO A 150 15.87 22.01 -0.87
C PRO A 150 15.75 22.33 0.63
N VAL A 151 14.78 23.17 1.01
CA VAL A 151 14.52 23.55 2.41
C VAL A 151 14.03 22.36 3.22
N VAL A 152 13.00 21.67 2.73
CA VAL A 152 12.44 20.47 3.39
C VAL A 152 13.51 19.39 3.54
N ASN A 153 14.30 19.14 2.49
CA ASN A 153 15.38 18.16 2.53
C ASN A 153 16.49 18.56 3.53
N ALA A 154 16.85 19.85 3.60
CA ALA A 154 17.83 20.34 4.57
C ALA A 154 17.31 20.22 6.01
N MET A 155 16.06 20.60 6.26
CA MET A 155 15.41 20.44 7.56
C MET A 155 15.36 18.97 7.98
N ASN A 156 14.98 18.05 7.08
CA ASN A 156 14.93 16.62 7.35
C ASN A 156 16.30 16.00 7.67
N ARG A 157 17.41 16.67 7.36
CA ARG A 157 18.77 16.26 7.75
C ARG A 157 19.23 16.87 9.07
N PHE A 158 18.51 17.86 9.60
CA PHE A 158 18.88 18.58 10.80
C PHE A 158 18.37 17.87 12.07
N LYS A 159 19.30 17.37 12.89
CA LYS A 159 18.97 16.55 14.08
C LYS A 159 18.00 17.23 15.07
N PRO A 160 18.16 18.51 15.43
CA PRO A 160 17.20 19.17 16.32
C PRO A 160 15.79 19.24 15.74
N PHE A 161 15.65 19.41 14.43
CA PHE A 161 14.34 19.36 13.77
C PHE A 161 13.74 17.94 13.81
N ARG A 162 14.55 16.90 13.59
CA ARG A 162 14.11 15.50 13.70
C ARG A 162 13.66 15.15 15.12
N TRP A 163 14.38 15.64 16.14
CA TRP A 163 13.97 15.50 17.53
C TRP A 163 12.63 16.21 17.81
N LEU A 164 12.43 17.42 17.30
CA LEU A 164 11.16 18.14 17.45
C LEU A 164 10.00 17.39 16.76
N MET A 165 10.25 16.83 15.58
CA MET A 165 9.26 16.04 14.83
C MET A 165 8.86 14.76 15.57
N ASP A 166 9.79 14.11 16.27
CA ASP A 166 9.48 12.99 17.16
C ASP A 166 8.54 13.42 18.29
N LYS A 167 8.86 14.52 19.01
CA LYS A 167 8.04 14.97 20.15
C LYS A 167 6.66 15.49 19.78
N THR A 168 6.52 16.08 18.59
CA THR A 168 5.26 16.70 18.16
C THR A 168 4.42 15.80 17.28
N MET A 169 5.04 15.00 16.42
CA MET A 169 4.35 14.17 15.44
C MET A 169 4.55 12.68 15.69
N GLY A 170 5.51 12.26 16.53
CA GLY A 170 5.82 10.84 16.75
C GLY A 170 6.49 10.19 15.53
N ILE A 171 7.25 10.96 14.74
CA ILE A 171 8.08 10.41 13.67
C ILE A 171 9.49 10.25 14.22
N ALA A 172 9.92 8.99 14.38
CA ALA A 172 11.20 8.66 15.01
C ALA A 172 12.36 9.42 14.33
N PRO A 173 13.36 9.92 15.08
CA PRO A 173 14.42 10.77 14.53
C PRO A 173 15.29 10.08 13.48
N ASP A 174 15.44 8.76 13.59
CA ASP A 174 16.20 7.87 12.73
C ASP A 174 15.38 7.27 11.58
N ALA A 175 14.06 7.50 11.54
CA ALA A 175 13.22 7.03 10.45
C ALA A 175 13.74 7.59 9.11
N PRO A 176 13.91 6.74 8.08
CA PRO A 176 14.30 7.19 6.75
C PRO A 176 13.17 8.01 6.14
N LEU A 177 13.43 9.28 5.86
CA LEU A 177 12.48 10.16 5.17
C LEU A 177 12.85 10.27 3.69
N PRO A 178 11.88 10.17 2.77
CA PRO A 178 12.15 10.28 1.35
C PRO A 178 12.59 11.71 1.02
N VAL A 179 13.60 11.83 0.16
CA VAL A 179 14.07 13.12 -0.36
C VAL A 179 13.10 13.57 -1.44
N PHE A 180 12.70 14.84 -1.44
CA PHE A 180 11.88 15.41 -2.51
C PHE A 180 12.77 15.99 -3.61
N ASP A 181 12.41 15.73 -4.86
CA ASP A 181 13.07 16.30 -6.02
C ASP A 181 12.36 17.60 -6.46
N SER A 182 13.11 18.67 -6.72
CA SER A 182 12.57 19.97 -7.12
C SER A 182 11.94 19.98 -8.51
N LYS A 183 12.19 18.95 -9.32
CA LYS A 183 11.67 18.82 -10.69
C LYS A 183 11.05 17.43 -10.86
N PRO A 184 9.73 17.30 -10.64
CA PRO A 184 9.02 16.03 -10.78
C PRO A 184 9.18 15.38 -12.16
N LEU A 185 9.11 14.05 -12.22
CA LEU A 185 9.26 13.27 -13.47
C LEU A 185 8.38 13.82 -14.60
N ARG A 186 7.08 14.03 -14.33
CA ARG A 186 6.14 14.57 -15.32
C ARG A 186 6.54 15.95 -15.85
N LYS A 187 7.24 16.78 -15.05
CA LYS A 187 7.79 18.07 -15.52
C LYS A 187 9.07 17.88 -16.35
N ARG A 188 9.87 16.86 -16.05
CA ARG A 188 11.07 16.51 -16.84
C ARG A 188 10.69 16.00 -18.23
N MET A 189 9.62 15.22 -18.30
CA MET A 189 9.15 14.54 -19.51
C MET A 189 8.06 15.29 -20.27
N THR A 190 7.97 16.62 -20.12
CA THR A 190 7.02 17.45 -20.88
C THR A 190 7.27 17.45 -22.38
N ARG A 191 8.51 17.12 -22.80
CA ARG A 191 8.93 17.02 -24.20
C ARG A 191 9.06 15.57 -24.68
N LEU A 192 8.53 14.60 -23.93
CA LEU A 192 8.54 13.21 -24.34
C LEU A 192 7.70 13.07 -25.62
N ASP A 193 8.36 12.74 -26.73
CA ASP A 193 7.73 12.60 -28.05
C ASP A 193 8.17 11.29 -28.70
N HIS A 194 7.21 10.35 -28.76
CA HIS A 194 7.37 9.06 -29.42
C HIS A 194 6.58 8.96 -30.74
N SER A 195 6.22 10.09 -31.35
CA SER A 195 5.51 10.11 -32.64
C SER A 195 6.31 9.45 -33.77
N HIS A 196 7.63 9.42 -33.65
CA HIS A 196 8.54 8.76 -34.60
C HIS A 196 8.62 7.23 -34.43
N ILE A 197 8.17 6.69 -33.29
CA ILE A 197 8.22 5.26 -33.00
C ILE A 197 6.93 4.60 -33.49
N THR A 198 7.05 3.62 -34.39
CA THR A 198 5.89 2.82 -34.84
C THR A 198 5.68 1.64 -33.90
N PRO A 199 4.58 1.57 -33.13
CA PRO A 199 4.35 0.50 -32.18
C PRO A 199 4.13 -0.84 -32.89
N GLN A 200 4.81 -1.89 -32.44
CA GLN A 200 4.67 -3.24 -32.95
C GLN A 200 3.69 -4.05 -32.09
N ALA A 201 2.56 -4.45 -32.67
CA ALA A 201 1.57 -5.27 -31.97
C ALA A 201 2.02 -6.74 -31.88
N THR A 202 1.54 -7.42 -30.84
CA THR A 202 1.68 -8.87 -30.62
C THR A 202 0.30 -9.47 -30.40
N ASP A 203 0.20 -10.79 -30.26
CA ASP A 203 -1.07 -11.47 -29.94
C ASP A 203 -1.68 -11.01 -28.61
N GLN A 204 -0.89 -10.44 -27.70
CA GLN A 204 -1.33 -10.07 -26.35
C GLN A 204 -1.40 -8.56 -26.12
N THR A 205 -0.70 -7.74 -26.90
CA THR A 205 -0.57 -6.30 -26.63
C THR A 205 -0.53 -5.48 -27.92
N LYS A 206 -0.84 -4.19 -27.81
CA LYS A 206 -0.75 -3.22 -28.91
C LYS A 206 0.64 -2.59 -29.06
N GLY A 207 1.66 -3.08 -28.36
CA GLY A 207 3.02 -2.53 -28.41
C GLY A 207 3.17 -1.13 -27.84
N LYS A 208 2.29 -0.69 -26.93
CA LYS A 208 2.32 0.65 -26.31
C LYS A 208 2.29 0.52 -24.80
N VAL A 209 2.99 1.40 -24.10
CA VAL A 209 3.06 1.41 -22.63
C VAL A 209 2.47 2.70 -22.07
N VAL A 210 1.66 2.55 -21.02
CA VAL A 210 1.25 3.67 -20.17
C VAL A 210 2.06 3.57 -18.89
N LEU A 211 2.87 4.60 -18.61
CA LEU A 211 3.65 4.68 -17.38
C LEU A 211 2.85 5.40 -16.29
N PHE A 212 2.58 4.67 -15.21
CA PHE A 212 2.10 5.23 -13.95
C PHE A 212 3.33 5.63 -13.13
N SER A 213 3.52 6.92 -12.98
CA SER A 213 4.68 7.46 -12.26
C SER A 213 4.60 7.18 -10.77
N THR A 214 3.41 6.97 -10.20
CA THR A 214 3.20 6.95 -8.73
C THR A 214 3.65 8.26 -8.07
N CYS A 215 3.30 8.47 -6.81
CA CYS A 215 3.74 9.65 -6.07
C CYS A 215 5.26 9.63 -5.85
N TYR A 216 5.82 8.44 -5.62
CA TYR A 216 7.23 8.27 -5.29
C TYR A 216 8.16 8.54 -6.47
N VAL A 217 7.96 7.87 -7.61
CA VAL A 217 8.81 8.14 -8.78
C VAL A 217 8.55 9.56 -9.28
N ASN A 218 7.31 10.07 -9.22
CA ASN A 218 7.09 11.44 -9.68
C ASN A 218 7.81 12.50 -8.83
N HIS A 219 7.75 12.43 -7.50
CA HIS A 219 8.19 13.52 -6.61
C HIS A 219 9.47 13.25 -5.81
N ASN A 220 9.88 12.00 -5.63
CA ASN A 220 11.01 11.63 -4.77
C ASN A 220 12.17 11.05 -5.56
N TYR A 221 11.90 10.18 -6.53
CA TYR A 221 12.94 9.52 -7.32
C TYR A 221 12.63 9.52 -8.84
N PRO A 222 12.56 10.71 -9.48
CA PRO A 222 12.20 10.82 -10.89
C PRO A 222 13.15 10.09 -11.84
N GLN A 223 14.44 10.01 -11.50
CA GLN A 223 15.46 9.35 -12.31
C GLN A 223 15.08 7.91 -12.66
N LEU A 224 14.49 7.16 -11.71
CA LEU A 224 14.00 5.80 -11.96
C LEU A 224 12.97 5.74 -13.11
N GLY A 225 12.12 6.76 -13.22
CA GLY A 225 11.16 6.87 -14.32
C GLY A 225 11.82 7.27 -15.64
N GLU A 226 12.86 8.12 -15.59
CA GLU A 226 13.65 8.48 -16.79
C GLU A 226 14.37 7.25 -17.33
N ASP A 227 15.01 6.47 -16.47
CA ASP A 227 15.71 5.23 -16.82
C ASP A 227 14.75 4.20 -17.43
N LEU A 228 13.56 4.03 -16.84
CA LEU A 228 12.54 3.12 -17.38
C LEU A 228 12.05 3.57 -18.76
N ILE A 229 11.83 4.88 -18.96
CA ILE A 229 11.45 5.42 -20.27
C ILE A 229 12.57 5.17 -21.29
N ALA A 230 13.82 5.43 -20.93
CA ALA A 230 14.97 5.22 -21.81
C ALA A 230 15.10 3.74 -22.24
N VAL A 231 14.80 2.79 -21.35
CA VAL A 231 14.76 1.35 -21.69
C VAL A 231 13.66 1.08 -22.72
N TYR A 232 12.46 1.64 -22.55
CA TYR A 232 11.39 1.45 -23.53
C TYR A 232 11.70 2.11 -24.88
N GLU A 233 12.26 3.32 -24.87
CA GLU A 233 12.73 4.03 -26.07
C GLU A 233 13.77 3.21 -26.84
N HIS A 234 14.77 2.66 -26.14
CA HIS A 234 15.79 1.81 -26.74
C HIS A 234 15.21 0.58 -27.45
N ASN A 235 14.07 0.07 -26.97
CA ASN A 235 13.38 -1.09 -27.54
C ASN A 235 12.28 -0.69 -28.53
N GLU A 236 12.22 0.57 -28.97
CA GLU A 236 11.19 1.08 -29.88
C GLU A 236 9.75 0.89 -29.36
N ILE A 237 9.57 0.98 -28.04
CA ILE A 237 8.26 0.87 -27.39
C ILE A 237 7.80 2.28 -26.96
N PRO A 238 6.75 2.84 -27.58
CA PRO A 238 6.26 4.15 -27.21
C PRO A 238 5.60 4.13 -25.82
N VAL A 239 6.13 4.97 -24.93
CA VAL A 239 5.60 5.25 -23.60
C VAL A 239 4.79 6.53 -23.60
N ARG A 240 3.70 6.57 -22.83
CA ARG A 240 2.98 7.79 -22.49
C ARG A 240 2.59 7.83 -21.02
N PHE A 241 2.42 9.02 -20.48
CA PHE A 241 1.73 9.21 -19.21
C PHE A 241 0.21 9.23 -19.41
N LEU A 242 -0.56 8.98 -18.35
CA LEU A 242 -1.97 9.34 -18.32
C LEU A 242 -2.15 10.86 -18.18
N ASP A 243 -3.23 11.40 -18.76
CA ASP A 243 -3.57 12.83 -18.63
C ASP A 243 -3.75 13.24 -17.16
N LYS A 244 -4.33 12.36 -16.36
CA LYS A 244 -4.50 12.52 -14.92
C LYS A 244 -4.06 11.27 -14.19
N GLU A 245 -3.37 11.48 -13.08
CA GLU A 245 -2.90 10.45 -12.16
C GLU A 245 -3.02 11.03 -10.76
N GLU A 246 -3.70 10.30 -9.87
CA GLU A 246 -3.87 10.64 -8.47
C GLU A 246 -3.32 9.46 -7.67
N CYS A 247 -2.51 9.76 -6.66
CA CYS A 247 -1.85 8.79 -5.78
C CYS A 247 -2.44 8.84 -4.38
#